data_AF-A0A1I3X7J2-F1
#
_entry.id   AF-A0A1I3X7J2-F1
#
_cell.length_a   1.000
_cell.length_b   1.000
_cell.length_c   1.000
_cell.angle_alpha   90.00
_cell.angle_beta   90.00
_cell.angle_gamma   90.00
#
_symmetry.space_group_name_H-M   'P 1'
#
loop_
_entity.id
_entity.type
_entity.pdbx_description
1 polymer ?
#
loop_
_entity_poly.entity_id
_entity_poly.type
_entity_poly.pdbx_seq_one_letter_code
_entity_poly.pdbx_strand_id
1 'polypeptide(L)'
;MGPRSHIAAAMAVLGLFLAAPAPSQAQALTPTQSEAQAAYDRALGDFKSVLAERRSQIEAKQKLPNLPGQALYLARVAVISTYKNLTDAVPSRIGKPNKFGIPPAYFDAAIEPLVDEYADIFEIMEAPPASAQASVTPFKDVVDLGTAIARVKGLAPAEADAAGRISLGLFYAETNGKQNVRNARSNTYMGSLQTGPSEDRNGQRKWEAIKGAIAAANPALYARDDQEEARSRGTDRRFNHWTNVRDGLMNAHAEPFAEIPAIVKTLPDPIEQMKLFELIQIIPSPTRSALKSGDLLNYRVSDPTIMKHLRNNSIFAFGKADRARSSASFREILGAMWLFKRKFDKAMTKYAEIKPR
;
A
#
# COMPACT_ATOMS: atom_id res chain seq x y z
N MET A 1 -3.22 102.33 28.74
CA MET A 1 -4.22 101.77 29.67
C MET A 1 -4.92 100.60 28.99
N GLY A 2 -4.88 99.40 29.61
CA GLY A 2 -5.76 98.27 29.32
C GLY A 2 -5.31 97.30 28.22
N PRO A 3 -4.78 96.10 28.55
CA PRO A 3 -4.23 95.14 27.61
C PRO A 3 -5.30 94.18 27.07
N ARG A 4 -5.14 93.69 25.83
CA ARG A 4 -5.91 92.56 25.32
C ARG A 4 -4.99 91.39 24.99
N SER A 5 -5.47 90.26 25.48
CA SER A 5 -4.77 89.03 25.79
C SER A 5 -4.49 88.16 24.57
N HIS A 6 -3.50 87.31 24.78
CA HIS A 6 -2.99 86.23 23.95
C HIS A 6 -4.07 85.25 23.46
N ILE A 7 -3.78 84.63 22.31
CA ILE A 7 -3.73 83.18 22.02
C ILE A 7 -4.15 82.95 20.56
N ALA A 8 -3.19 82.51 19.75
CA ALA A 8 -3.40 82.06 18.38
C ALA A 8 -4.16 80.72 18.36
N ALA A 9 -5.07 80.60 17.42
CA ALA A 9 -6.05 79.51 17.30
C ALA A 9 -5.42 78.17 16.91
N ALA A 10 -5.81 77.12 17.64
CA ALA A 10 -5.74 75.73 17.21
C ALA A 10 -7.14 75.11 17.39
N MET A 11 -7.83 74.81 16.28
CA MET A 11 -9.07 74.05 16.18
C MET A 11 -8.94 73.17 14.92
N ALA A 12 -8.69 71.86 15.05
CA ALA A 12 -9.64 70.76 15.32
C ALA A 12 -10.40 70.31 14.05
N VAL A 13 -10.24 69.03 13.65
CA VAL A 13 -11.27 67.96 13.80
C VAL A 13 -10.86 66.68 13.04
N LEU A 14 -10.78 65.61 13.83
CA LEU A 14 -11.03 64.19 13.55
C LEU A 14 -11.65 63.80 12.20
N GLY A 15 -11.02 62.83 11.54
CA GLY A 15 -11.60 62.05 10.44
C GLY A 15 -10.91 60.69 10.29
N LEU A 16 -10.72 59.96 11.39
CA LEU A 16 -10.32 58.55 11.34
C LEU A 16 -11.51 57.75 10.80
N PHE A 17 -11.48 57.42 9.51
CA PHE A 17 -12.37 56.41 8.95
C PHE A 17 -12.02 55.05 9.56
N LEU A 18 -12.81 54.61 10.53
CA LEU A 18 -12.95 53.21 10.90
C LEU A 18 -13.58 52.47 9.70
N ALA A 19 -12.76 52.05 8.75
CA ALA A 19 -13.14 51.03 7.80
C ALA A 19 -13.25 49.70 8.58
N ALA A 20 -14.45 49.38 9.06
CA ALA A 20 -14.74 48.03 9.52
C ALA A 20 -14.42 47.06 8.37
N PRO A 21 -13.66 45.97 8.60
CA PRO A 21 -13.50 44.96 7.57
C PRO A 21 -14.89 44.40 7.28
N ALA A 22 -15.37 44.62 6.06
CA ALA A 22 -16.57 43.96 5.58
C ALA A 22 -16.37 42.45 5.81
N PRO A 23 -17.30 41.74 6.48
CA PRO A 23 -17.21 40.29 6.54
C PRO A 23 -17.20 39.81 5.10
N SER A 24 -16.08 39.21 4.68
CA SER A 24 -16.00 38.44 3.45
C SER A 24 -17.20 37.51 3.46
N GLN A 25 -18.22 37.80 2.64
CA GLN A 25 -19.34 36.89 2.44
C GLN A 25 -18.72 35.61 1.89
N ALA A 26 -18.54 34.61 2.77
CA ALA A 26 -18.15 33.29 2.35
C ALA A 26 -19.17 32.87 1.30
N GLN A 27 -18.70 32.74 0.06
CA GLN A 27 -19.57 32.44 -1.06
C GLN A 27 -20.33 31.15 -0.74
N ALA A 28 -21.65 31.22 -0.74
CA ALA A 28 -22.48 30.08 -0.42
C ALA A 28 -22.13 28.91 -1.36
N LEU A 29 -21.89 27.73 -0.79
CA LEU A 29 -21.59 26.54 -1.57
C LEU A 29 -22.75 26.22 -2.51
N THR A 30 -22.43 25.80 -3.73
CA THR A 30 -23.42 25.23 -4.64
C THR A 30 -24.00 23.92 -4.07
N PRO A 31 -25.18 23.46 -4.54
CA PRO A 31 -25.76 22.21 -4.08
C PRO A 31 -24.81 21.01 -4.18
N THR A 32 -24.07 20.88 -5.29
CA THR A 32 -23.09 19.80 -5.49
C THR A 32 -21.92 19.88 -4.50
N GLN A 33 -21.46 21.09 -4.18
CA GLN A 33 -20.39 21.29 -3.21
C GLN A 33 -20.86 20.98 -1.78
N SER A 34 -22.08 21.39 -1.44
CA SER A 34 -22.71 21.08 -0.16
C SER A 34 -22.91 19.56 0.02
N GLU A 35 -23.36 18.87 -1.02
CA GLU A 35 -23.51 17.40 -1.02
C GLU A 35 -22.16 16.69 -0.83
N ALA A 36 -21.11 17.13 -1.53
CA ALA A 36 -19.78 16.55 -1.41
C ALA A 36 -19.20 16.74 0.01
N GLN A 37 -19.40 17.92 0.60
CA GLN A 37 -19.00 18.21 1.98
C GLN A 37 -19.76 17.32 2.98
N ALA A 38 -21.08 17.23 2.85
CA ALA A 38 -21.91 16.38 3.72
C ALA A 38 -21.53 14.88 3.61
N ALA A 39 -21.20 14.40 2.41
CA ALA A 39 -20.74 13.03 2.19
C ALA A 39 -19.37 12.76 2.85
N TYR A 40 -18.46 13.73 2.81
CA TYR A 40 -17.19 13.66 3.51
C TYR A 40 -17.38 13.60 5.03
N ASP A 41 -18.17 14.52 5.58
CA ASP A 41 -18.41 14.62 7.02
C ASP A 41 -19.07 13.34 7.57
N ARG A 42 -20.02 12.76 6.82
CA ARG A 42 -20.62 11.46 7.16
C ARG A 42 -19.58 10.34 7.17
N ALA A 43 -18.80 10.20 6.10
CA ALA A 43 -17.78 9.15 6.02
C ALA A 43 -16.71 9.27 7.10
N LEU A 44 -16.34 10.50 7.49
CA LEU A 44 -15.44 10.77 8.60
C LEU A 44 -16.06 10.37 9.95
N GLY A 45 -17.34 10.68 10.16
CA GLY A 45 -18.10 10.22 11.32
C GLY A 45 -18.16 8.71 11.44
N ASP A 46 -18.48 8.03 10.34
CA ASP A 46 -18.52 6.57 10.26
C ASP A 46 -17.14 5.95 10.56
N PHE A 47 -16.06 6.51 9.99
CA PHE A 47 -14.71 6.03 10.25
C PHE A 47 -14.33 6.13 11.74
N LYS A 48 -14.62 7.26 12.38
CA LYS A 48 -14.41 7.44 13.83
C LYS A 48 -15.23 6.44 14.65
N SER A 49 -16.49 6.22 14.28
CA SER A 49 -17.38 5.30 14.99
C SER A 49 -16.87 3.86 14.92
N VAL A 50 -16.50 3.38 13.74
CA VAL A 50 -15.99 2.00 13.56
C VAL A 50 -14.63 1.82 14.25
N LEU A 51 -13.76 2.83 14.26
CA LEU A 51 -12.51 2.82 15.04
C LEU A 51 -12.80 2.65 16.54
N ALA A 52 -13.67 3.49 17.09
CA ALA A 52 -14.03 3.44 18.50
C ALA A 52 -14.66 2.09 18.90
N GLU A 53 -15.55 1.55 18.05
CA GLU A 53 -16.15 0.24 18.26
C GLU A 53 -15.10 -0.87 18.31
N ARG A 54 -14.18 -0.90 17.33
CA ARG A 54 -13.18 -1.96 17.26
C ARG A 54 -12.14 -1.85 18.37
N ARG A 55 -11.73 -0.63 18.72
CA ARG A 55 -10.90 -0.36 19.91
C ARG A 55 -11.58 -0.88 21.19
N SER A 56 -12.84 -0.53 21.42
CA SER A 56 -13.58 -0.95 22.61
C SER A 56 -13.68 -2.48 22.72
N GLN A 57 -13.93 -3.17 21.61
CA GLN A 57 -13.93 -4.64 21.61
C GLN A 57 -12.58 -5.24 21.97
N ILE A 58 -11.48 -4.67 21.45
CA ILE A 58 -10.12 -5.12 21.74
C ILE A 58 -9.78 -4.88 23.22
N GLU A 59 -10.03 -3.67 23.73
CA GLU A 59 -9.77 -3.29 25.14
C GLU A 59 -10.57 -4.17 26.11
N ALA A 60 -11.84 -4.44 25.79
CA ALA A 60 -12.70 -5.31 26.58
C ALA A 60 -12.43 -6.81 26.37
N LYS A 61 -11.43 -7.19 25.55
CA LYS A 61 -11.09 -8.58 25.19
C LYS A 61 -12.30 -9.38 24.67
N GLN A 62 -13.21 -8.69 23.98
CA GLN A 62 -14.37 -9.32 23.38
C GLN A 62 -13.96 -10.15 22.16
N LYS A 63 -14.78 -11.15 21.83
CA LYS A 63 -14.59 -11.90 20.60
C LYS A 63 -14.84 -10.96 19.41
N LEU A 64 -13.83 -10.79 18.57
CA LEU A 64 -13.93 -10.00 17.35
C LEU A 64 -14.80 -10.69 16.28
N PRO A 65 -15.45 -9.92 15.39
CA PRO A 65 -16.22 -10.50 14.29
C PRO A 65 -15.33 -11.28 13.31
N ASN A 66 -15.96 -12.14 12.52
CA ASN A 66 -15.28 -12.78 11.39
C ASN A 66 -14.81 -11.70 10.39
N LEU A 67 -13.54 -11.74 9.97
CA LEU A 67 -12.89 -10.69 9.18
C LEU A 67 -12.90 -9.32 9.88
N PRO A 68 -12.26 -9.19 11.04
CA PRO A 68 -12.47 -8.07 11.96
C PRO A 68 -12.00 -6.71 11.42
N GLY A 69 -11.11 -6.71 10.43
CA GLY A 69 -10.62 -5.50 9.75
C GLY A 69 -11.50 -5.03 8.59
N GLN A 70 -12.49 -5.81 8.15
CA GLN A 70 -13.26 -5.48 6.94
C GLN A 70 -14.01 -4.15 7.05
N ALA A 71 -14.75 -3.95 8.14
CA ALA A 71 -15.50 -2.71 8.37
C ALA A 71 -14.59 -1.48 8.45
N LEU A 72 -13.46 -1.61 9.19
CA LEU A 72 -12.46 -0.55 9.30
C LEU A 72 -11.85 -0.18 7.94
N TYR A 73 -11.48 -1.19 7.15
CA TYR A 73 -10.90 -0.99 5.83
C TYR A 73 -11.89 -0.24 4.91
N LEU A 74 -13.16 -0.65 4.89
CA LEU A 74 -14.19 0.00 4.09
C LEU A 74 -14.44 1.44 4.53
N ALA A 75 -14.51 1.70 5.84
CA ALA A 75 -14.70 3.05 6.37
C ALA A 75 -13.51 3.97 6.03
N ARG A 76 -12.28 3.46 6.13
CA ARG A 76 -11.06 4.18 5.70
C ARG A 76 -11.08 4.49 4.20
N VAL A 77 -11.46 3.53 3.36
CA VAL A 77 -11.58 3.74 1.91
C VAL A 77 -12.67 4.78 1.61
N ALA A 78 -13.80 4.73 2.32
CA ALA A 78 -14.90 5.66 2.13
C ALA A 78 -14.48 7.11 2.43
N VAL A 79 -13.81 7.38 3.55
CA VAL A 79 -13.38 8.75 3.91
C VAL A 79 -12.36 9.33 2.92
N ILE A 80 -11.39 8.53 2.45
CA ILE A 80 -10.42 8.95 1.42
C ILE A 80 -11.15 9.23 0.10
N SER A 81 -12.10 8.36 -0.27
CA SER A 81 -12.89 8.49 -1.49
C SER A 81 -13.80 9.72 -1.49
N THR A 82 -14.50 10.01 -0.38
CA THR A 82 -15.38 11.17 -0.27
C THR A 82 -14.58 12.46 -0.16
N TYR A 83 -13.39 12.43 0.46
CA TYR A 83 -12.48 13.57 0.41
C TYR A 83 -12.05 13.90 -1.02
N LYS A 84 -11.71 12.88 -1.84
CA LYS A 84 -11.43 13.11 -3.26
C LYS A 84 -12.62 13.69 -4.02
N ASN A 85 -13.85 13.25 -3.73
CA ASN A 85 -15.04 13.87 -4.31
C ASN A 85 -15.20 15.34 -3.89
N LEU A 86 -14.89 15.65 -2.62
CA LEU A 86 -14.94 17.00 -2.08
C LEU A 86 -13.92 17.92 -2.74
N THR A 87 -12.67 17.48 -2.89
CA THR A 87 -11.61 18.27 -3.53
C THR A 87 -11.85 18.44 -5.03
N ASP A 88 -12.54 17.50 -5.69
CA ASP A 88 -13.01 17.68 -7.07
C ASP A 88 -14.09 18.76 -7.20
N ALA A 89 -15.05 18.80 -6.27
CA ALA A 89 -16.14 19.79 -6.28
C ALA A 89 -15.69 21.16 -5.75
N VAL A 90 -14.74 21.17 -4.83
CA VAL A 90 -14.22 22.36 -4.14
C VAL A 90 -12.69 22.29 -4.09
N PRO A 91 -11.98 22.67 -5.18
CA PRO A 91 -10.52 22.59 -5.23
C PRO A 91 -9.79 23.36 -4.13
N SER A 92 -10.39 24.40 -3.56
CA SER A 92 -9.84 25.13 -2.41
C SER A 92 -9.78 24.30 -1.12
N ARG A 93 -10.40 23.11 -1.07
CA ARG A 93 -10.30 22.15 0.04
C ARG A 93 -9.10 21.21 -0.07
N ILE A 94 -8.34 21.26 -1.17
CA ILE A 94 -7.08 20.52 -1.29
C ILE A 94 -6.14 20.97 -0.17
N GLY A 95 -5.76 20.02 0.68
CA GLY A 95 -4.98 20.29 1.87
C GLY A 95 -3.47 20.38 1.63
N LYS A 96 -2.73 20.36 2.74
CA LYS A 96 -1.27 20.27 2.75
C LYS A 96 -0.77 18.84 2.51
N PRO A 97 0.51 18.64 2.16
CA PRO A 97 1.14 17.32 2.17
C PRO A 97 0.97 16.59 3.51
N ASN A 98 0.90 15.25 3.44
CA ASN A 98 0.75 14.34 4.57
C ASN A 98 1.97 13.41 4.70
N LYS A 99 2.17 12.84 5.88
CA LYS A 99 3.27 11.92 6.20
C LYS A 99 3.20 10.58 5.46
N PHE A 100 2.05 10.25 4.84
CA PHE A 100 1.88 9.04 4.06
C PHE A 100 2.32 9.22 2.60
N GLY A 101 2.62 10.45 2.17
CA GLY A 101 3.01 10.76 0.79
C GLY A 101 1.86 10.60 -0.21
N ILE A 102 0.62 10.60 0.27
CA ILE A 102 -0.57 10.51 -0.57
C ILE A 102 -0.81 11.89 -1.21
N PRO A 103 -1.17 12.00 -2.51
CA PRO A 103 -1.41 13.31 -3.10
C PRO A 103 -2.47 14.10 -2.32
N PRO A 104 -2.27 15.41 -2.03
CA PRO A 104 -3.16 16.17 -1.14
C PRO A 104 -4.60 16.30 -1.62
N ALA A 105 -4.88 16.12 -2.91
CA ALA A 105 -6.25 16.06 -3.41
C ALA A 105 -6.99 14.78 -2.97
N TYR A 106 -6.28 13.72 -2.57
CA TYR A 106 -6.84 12.43 -2.22
C TYR A 106 -6.91 12.19 -0.71
N PHE A 107 -6.19 12.97 0.10
CA PHE A 107 -6.08 12.69 1.53
C PHE A 107 -6.09 13.95 2.39
N ASP A 108 -7.00 13.99 3.36
CA ASP A 108 -7.06 15.04 4.36
C ASP A 108 -5.97 14.83 5.42
N ALA A 109 -4.99 15.73 5.47
CA ALA A 109 -3.94 15.66 6.48
C ALA A 109 -4.47 15.76 7.94
N ALA A 110 -5.69 16.24 8.16
CA ALA A 110 -6.29 16.28 9.49
C ALA A 110 -6.67 14.91 10.04
N ILE A 111 -6.84 13.89 9.18
CA ILE A 111 -7.22 12.54 9.61
C ILE A 111 -6.02 11.61 9.85
N GLU A 112 -4.78 12.11 9.77
CA GLU A 112 -3.58 11.30 10.01
C GLU A 112 -3.63 10.52 11.34
N PRO A 113 -4.06 11.10 12.48
CA PRO A 113 -4.13 10.35 13.75
C PRO A 113 -5.12 9.18 13.70
N LEU A 114 -6.22 9.30 12.94
CA LEU A 114 -7.19 8.22 12.78
C LEU A 114 -6.63 7.07 11.92
N VAL A 115 -5.75 7.40 10.97
CA VAL A 115 -5.07 6.40 10.14
C VAL A 115 -3.95 5.70 10.91
N ASP A 116 -3.30 6.38 11.84
CA ASP A 116 -2.39 5.74 12.80
C ASP A 116 -3.14 4.76 13.70
N GLU A 117 -4.25 5.19 14.32
CA GLU A 117 -5.09 4.32 15.15
C GLU A 117 -5.59 3.10 14.36
N TYR A 118 -6.01 3.31 13.10
CA TYR A 118 -6.35 2.22 12.19
C TYR A 118 -5.18 1.21 12.06
N ALA A 119 -3.95 1.69 11.89
CA ALA A 119 -2.79 0.83 11.72
C ALA A 119 -2.48 0.03 13.00
N ASP A 120 -2.60 0.67 14.17
CA ASP A 120 -2.38 0.04 15.47
C ASP A 120 -3.43 -1.05 15.75
N ILE A 121 -4.71 -0.79 15.42
CA ILE A 121 -5.78 -1.78 15.55
C ILE A 121 -5.55 -2.95 14.58
N PHE A 122 -5.12 -2.68 13.34
CA PHE A 122 -4.76 -3.74 12.38
C PHE A 122 -3.61 -4.60 12.87
N GLU A 123 -2.61 -4.01 13.52
CA GLU A 123 -1.50 -4.77 14.10
C GLU A 123 -1.94 -5.83 15.09
N ILE A 124 -2.96 -5.52 15.92
CA ILE A 124 -3.53 -6.47 16.87
C ILE A 124 -4.31 -7.57 16.14
N MET A 125 -5.15 -7.21 15.17
CA MET A 125 -5.98 -8.17 14.43
C MET A 125 -5.18 -9.10 13.52
N GLU A 126 -4.04 -8.63 13.02
CA GLU A 126 -3.15 -9.36 12.12
C GLU A 126 -2.03 -10.10 12.85
N ALA A 127 -2.01 -10.05 14.19
CA ALA A 127 -0.99 -10.68 15.00
C ALA A 127 -0.81 -12.17 14.62
N PRO A 128 0.45 -12.62 14.47
CA PRO A 128 0.73 -14.02 14.16
C PRO A 128 0.21 -14.94 15.29
N PRO A 129 -0.22 -16.17 14.98
CA PRO A 129 -0.50 -17.15 16.02
C PRO A 129 0.75 -17.44 16.86
N ALA A 130 0.56 -17.88 18.11
CA ALA A 130 1.67 -18.23 19.00
C ALA A 130 2.58 -19.35 18.45
N SER A 131 2.03 -20.23 17.60
CA SER A 131 2.78 -21.29 16.93
C SER A 131 3.52 -20.83 15.67
N ALA A 132 3.44 -19.54 15.31
CA ALA A 132 4.13 -19.01 14.15
C ALA A 132 5.65 -19.11 14.32
N GLN A 133 6.28 -19.55 13.25
CA GLN A 133 7.69 -19.85 13.14
C GLN A 133 8.39 -18.67 12.44
N ALA A 134 8.69 -17.63 13.21
CA ALA A 134 9.44 -16.48 12.72
C ALA A 134 10.89 -16.86 12.37
N SER A 135 11.48 -16.11 11.45
CA SER A 135 12.91 -16.07 11.19
C SER A 135 13.58 -14.93 11.95
N VAL A 136 14.84 -15.14 12.33
CA VAL A 136 15.72 -14.12 12.90
C VAL A 136 16.32 -13.20 11.82
N THR A 137 16.26 -13.59 10.54
CA THR A 137 16.82 -12.86 9.40
C THR A 137 15.78 -12.61 8.29
N PRO A 138 14.55 -12.16 8.59
CA PRO A 138 13.43 -12.25 7.67
C PRO A 138 13.64 -11.52 6.34
N PHE A 139 14.24 -10.33 6.39
CA PHE A 139 14.49 -9.56 5.18
C PHE A 139 15.58 -10.20 4.31
N LYS A 140 16.59 -10.82 4.94
CA LYS A 140 17.66 -11.53 4.23
C LYS A 140 17.11 -12.79 3.58
N ASP A 141 16.28 -13.55 4.29
CA ASP A 141 15.64 -14.77 3.78
C ASP A 141 14.87 -14.48 2.49
N VAL A 142 14.08 -13.41 2.47
CA VAL A 142 13.32 -12.97 1.27
C VAL A 142 14.25 -12.64 0.09
N VAL A 143 15.32 -11.90 0.34
CA VAL A 143 16.28 -11.52 -0.71
C VAL A 143 17.06 -12.74 -1.22
N ASP A 144 17.53 -13.61 -0.32
CA ASP A 144 18.31 -14.80 -0.65
C ASP A 144 17.46 -15.78 -1.46
N LEU A 145 16.22 -16.05 -1.04
CA LEU A 145 15.29 -16.91 -1.76
C LEU A 145 14.98 -16.36 -3.15
N GLY A 146 14.63 -15.07 -3.25
CA GLY A 146 14.36 -14.43 -4.54
C GLY A 146 15.55 -14.52 -5.50
N THR A 147 16.74 -14.18 -5.01
CA THR A 147 17.99 -14.24 -5.77
C THR A 147 18.33 -15.66 -6.20
N ALA A 148 18.20 -16.64 -5.32
CA ALA A 148 18.52 -18.04 -5.63
C ALA A 148 17.57 -18.63 -6.67
N ILE A 149 16.26 -18.38 -6.53
CA ILE A 149 15.24 -18.78 -7.52
C ILE A 149 15.58 -18.19 -8.89
N ALA A 150 15.90 -16.89 -8.95
CA ALA A 150 16.28 -16.24 -10.20
C ALA A 150 17.54 -16.84 -10.83
N ARG A 151 18.58 -17.11 -10.05
CA ARG A 151 19.83 -17.73 -10.57
C ARG A 151 19.59 -19.09 -11.19
N VAL A 152 18.83 -19.96 -10.54
CA VAL A 152 18.52 -21.29 -11.11
C VAL A 152 17.56 -21.23 -12.30
N LYS A 153 16.87 -20.09 -12.48
CA LYS A 153 16.11 -19.77 -13.70
C LYS A 153 16.98 -19.17 -14.82
N GLY A 154 18.30 -19.10 -14.62
CA GLY A 154 19.26 -18.68 -15.64
C GLY A 154 19.55 -17.18 -15.67
N LEU A 155 19.11 -16.41 -14.65
CA LEU A 155 19.43 -15.00 -14.58
C LEU A 155 20.90 -14.78 -14.23
N ALA A 156 21.53 -13.82 -14.91
CA ALA A 156 22.85 -13.34 -14.54
C ALA A 156 22.83 -12.63 -13.17
N PRO A 157 24.00 -12.44 -12.53
CA PRO A 157 24.05 -11.98 -11.14
C PRO A 157 23.31 -10.67 -10.86
N ALA A 158 23.40 -9.69 -11.76
CA ALA A 158 22.75 -8.38 -11.58
C ALA A 158 21.22 -8.47 -11.65
N GLU A 159 20.68 -9.28 -12.55
CA GLU A 159 19.24 -9.51 -12.69
C GLU A 159 18.70 -10.38 -11.54
N ALA A 160 19.49 -11.35 -11.06
CA ALA A 160 19.14 -12.11 -9.88
C ALA A 160 19.09 -11.23 -8.61
N ASP A 161 20.02 -10.30 -8.46
CA ASP A 161 19.98 -9.28 -7.39
C ASP A 161 18.72 -8.42 -7.48
N ALA A 162 18.29 -8.06 -8.69
CA ALA A 162 17.03 -7.36 -8.92
C ALA A 162 15.83 -8.20 -8.49
N ALA A 163 15.82 -9.50 -8.76
CA ALA A 163 14.78 -10.42 -8.28
C ALA A 163 14.71 -10.45 -6.75
N GLY A 164 15.85 -10.57 -6.05
CA GLY A 164 15.89 -10.51 -4.59
C GLY A 164 15.34 -9.19 -4.03
N ARG A 165 15.69 -8.07 -4.66
CA ARG A 165 15.15 -6.75 -4.30
C ARG A 165 13.64 -6.67 -4.53
N ILE A 166 13.14 -7.16 -5.67
CA ILE A 166 11.71 -7.20 -5.99
C ILE A 166 10.95 -8.06 -4.98
N SER A 167 11.48 -9.25 -4.62
CA SER A 167 10.92 -10.11 -3.58
C SER A 167 10.76 -9.38 -2.24
N LEU A 168 11.76 -8.59 -1.84
CA LEU A 168 11.66 -7.77 -0.64
C LEU A 168 10.58 -6.70 -0.77
N GLY A 169 10.45 -6.08 -1.95
CA GLY A 169 9.35 -5.19 -2.28
C GLY A 169 7.98 -5.84 -2.04
N LEU A 170 7.79 -7.06 -2.55
CA LEU A 170 6.56 -7.84 -2.39
C LEU A 170 6.27 -8.15 -0.91
N PHE A 171 7.29 -8.51 -0.13
CA PHE A 171 7.14 -8.70 1.31
C PHE A 171 6.60 -7.44 2.02
N TYR A 172 7.09 -6.26 1.64
CA TYR A 172 6.53 -5.01 2.15
C TYR A 172 5.15 -4.69 1.59
N ALA A 173 4.85 -5.01 0.33
CA ALA A 173 3.52 -4.84 -0.27
C ALA A 173 2.47 -5.63 0.51
N GLU A 174 2.74 -6.91 0.76
CA GLU A 174 1.79 -7.83 1.39
C GLU A 174 1.60 -7.55 2.88
N THR A 175 2.70 -7.39 3.63
CA THR A 175 2.63 -7.40 5.11
C THR A 175 3.31 -6.21 5.77
N ASN A 176 3.75 -5.21 5.00
CA ASN A 176 4.56 -4.10 5.51
C ASN A 176 5.85 -4.60 6.22
N GLY A 177 6.38 -5.74 5.78
CA GLY A 177 7.59 -6.37 6.32
C GLY A 177 7.36 -7.17 7.60
N LYS A 178 6.10 -7.43 7.99
CA LYS A 178 5.76 -8.25 9.16
C LYS A 178 5.73 -9.73 8.81
N GLN A 179 6.23 -10.57 9.71
CA GLN A 179 6.28 -12.01 9.50
C GLN A 179 4.99 -12.70 9.93
N ASN A 180 4.60 -13.74 9.20
CA ASN A 180 3.59 -14.71 9.65
C ASN A 180 2.24 -14.10 10.04
N VAL A 181 1.91 -12.91 9.52
CA VAL A 181 0.70 -12.19 9.93
C VAL A 181 -0.55 -12.89 9.43
N ARG A 182 -1.61 -12.82 10.23
CA ARG A 182 -2.95 -13.11 9.75
C ARG A 182 -3.41 -11.99 8.80
N ASN A 183 -4.54 -12.21 8.13
CA ASN A 183 -5.19 -11.17 7.36
C ASN A 183 -6.49 -10.79 8.04
N ALA A 184 -6.60 -9.53 8.46
CA ALA A 184 -7.81 -9.07 9.15
C ALA A 184 -9.05 -9.03 8.23
N ARG A 185 -8.87 -9.22 6.91
CA ARG A 185 -9.91 -9.18 5.87
C ARG A 185 -10.05 -10.50 5.11
N SER A 186 -9.27 -11.52 5.44
CA SER A 186 -9.37 -12.84 4.81
C SER A 186 -8.99 -13.95 5.78
N ASN A 187 -9.76 -15.04 5.78
CA ASN A 187 -9.35 -16.26 6.47
C ASN A 187 -8.49 -17.18 5.58
N THR A 188 -8.36 -16.84 4.29
CA THR A 188 -7.68 -17.67 3.31
C THR A 188 -6.21 -17.31 3.20
N TYR A 189 -5.91 -16.03 3.09
CA TYR A 189 -4.57 -15.51 2.84
C TYR A 189 -3.90 -15.16 4.17
N MET A 190 -2.69 -15.64 4.40
CA MET A 190 -1.94 -15.43 5.64
C MET A 190 -0.46 -15.70 5.43
N GLY A 191 0.35 -15.41 6.45
CA GLY A 191 1.78 -15.63 6.38
C GLY A 191 2.55 -14.39 5.93
N SER A 192 3.84 -14.57 5.74
CA SER A 192 4.75 -13.52 5.30
C SER A 192 4.50 -13.00 3.88
N LEU A 193 3.95 -13.78 2.96
CA LEU A 193 3.52 -13.31 1.63
C LEU A 193 2.02 -13.51 1.41
N GLN A 194 1.22 -13.52 2.49
CA GLN A 194 -0.25 -13.56 2.41
C GLN A 194 -0.76 -14.64 1.46
N THR A 195 -0.24 -15.87 1.59
CA THR A 195 -0.45 -16.95 0.62
C THR A 195 -1.69 -17.78 0.96
N GLY A 196 -2.47 -18.13 -0.06
CA GLY A 196 -3.60 -19.06 0.08
C GLY A 196 -3.16 -20.52 0.11
N PRO A 197 -3.99 -21.48 0.59
CA PRO A 197 -3.61 -22.89 0.65
C PRO A 197 -3.28 -23.51 -0.73
N SER A 198 -3.97 -23.10 -1.79
CA SER A 198 -3.69 -23.57 -3.16
C SER A 198 -2.37 -23.03 -3.69
N GLU A 199 -2.08 -21.77 -3.40
CA GLU A 199 -0.84 -21.10 -3.80
C GLU A 199 0.36 -21.70 -3.08
N ASP A 200 0.23 -21.97 -1.78
CA ASP A 200 1.25 -22.65 -0.96
C ASP A 200 1.60 -24.04 -1.55
N ARG A 201 0.58 -24.88 -1.79
CA ARG A 201 0.78 -26.20 -2.43
C ARG A 201 1.41 -26.10 -3.82
N ASN A 202 0.98 -25.12 -4.62
CA ASN A 202 1.53 -24.92 -5.96
C ASN A 202 2.99 -24.44 -5.91
N GLY A 203 3.29 -23.53 -4.99
CA GLY A 203 4.63 -23.04 -4.69
C GLY A 203 5.57 -24.17 -4.28
N GLN A 204 5.15 -25.00 -3.33
CA GLN A 204 5.89 -26.17 -2.88
C GLN A 204 6.20 -27.12 -4.03
N ARG A 205 5.20 -27.48 -4.85
CA ARG A 205 5.39 -28.35 -6.01
C ARG A 205 6.40 -27.76 -7.01
N LYS A 206 6.34 -26.46 -7.26
CA LYS A 206 7.28 -25.77 -8.16
C LYS A 206 8.68 -25.67 -7.54
N TRP A 207 8.79 -25.48 -6.23
CA TRP A 207 10.06 -25.49 -5.50
C TRP A 207 10.74 -26.85 -5.61
N GLU A 208 10.00 -27.93 -5.36
CA GLU A 208 10.51 -29.30 -5.44
C GLU A 208 11.15 -29.58 -6.80
N ALA A 209 10.53 -29.10 -7.88
CA ALA A 209 11.05 -29.26 -9.25
C ALA A 209 12.41 -28.56 -9.51
N ILE A 210 12.82 -27.60 -8.68
CA ILE A 210 14.11 -26.90 -8.80
C ILE A 210 15.05 -27.16 -7.61
N LYS A 211 14.61 -27.93 -6.60
CA LYS A 211 15.32 -28.10 -5.33
C LYS A 211 16.73 -28.67 -5.52
N GLY A 212 16.90 -29.62 -6.44
CA GLY A 212 18.22 -30.16 -6.79
C GLY A 212 19.16 -29.14 -7.46
N ALA A 213 18.63 -28.25 -8.30
CA ALA A 213 19.43 -27.17 -8.89
C ALA A 213 19.86 -26.14 -7.83
N ILE A 214 18.98 -25.85 -6.86
CA ILE A 214 19.31 -25.02 -5.70
C ILE A 214 20.42 -25.68 -4.87
N ALA A 215 20.32 -26.98 -4.60
CA ALA A 215 21.36 -27.72 -3.86
C ALA A 215 22.73 -27.64 -4.54
N ALA A 216 22.77 -27.78 -5.87
CA ALA A 216 24.00 -27.68 -6.64
C ALA A 216 24.58 -26.26 -6.65
N ALA A 217 23.74 -25.23 -6.79
CA ALA A 217 24.18 -23.84 -6.91
C ALA A 217 24.46 -23.17 -5.55
N ASN A 218 23.75 -23.56 -4.49
CA ASN A 218 23.87 -22.99 -3.16
C ASN A 218 23.53 -24.02 -2.06
N PRO A 219 24.50 -24.90 -1.70
CA PRO A 219 24.31 -25.95 -0.71
C PRO A 219 23.87 -25.43 0.67
N ALA A 220 24.33 -24.23 1.06
CA ALA A 220 23.99 -23.63 2.35
C ALA A 220 22.51 -23.20 2.40
N LEU A 221 21.98 -22.61 1.33
CA LEU A 221 20.56 -22.26 1.23
C LEU A 221 19.69 -23.52 1.21
N TYR A 222 20.11 -24.57 0.50
CA TYR A 222 19.42 -25.85 0.52
C TYR A 222 19.39 -26.48 1.92
N ALA A 223 20.52 -26.50 2.64
CA ALA A 223 20.56 -27.02 4.00
C ALA A 223 19.64 -26.22 4.95
N ARG A 224 19.58 -24.90 4.76
CA ARG A 224 18.65 -24.03 5.50
C ARG A 224 17.19 -24.35 5.16
N ASP A 225 16.89 -24.58 3.88
CA ASP A 225 15.57 -24.98 3.43
C ASP A 225 15.12 -26.28 4.10
N ASP A 226 15.96 -27.32 4.10
CA ASP A 226 15.65 -28.61 4.75
C ASP A 226 15.36 -28.46 6.25
N GLN A 227 16.10 -27.60 6.96
CA GLN A 227 15.83 -27.29 8.37
C GLN A 227 14.47 -26.63 8.58
N GLU A 228 14.12 -25.66 7.74
CA GLU A 228 12.84 -24.94 7.84
C GLU A 228 11.66 -25.81 7.41
N GLU A 229 11.84 -26.69 6.42
CA GLU A 229 10.85 -27.70 6.07
C GLU A 229 10.59 -28.66 7.23
N ALA A 230 11.65 -29.12 7.91
CA ALA A 230 11.53 -29.96 9.10
C ALA A 230 10.80 -29.22 10.24
N ARG A 231 11.15 -27.95 10.48
CA ARG A 231 10.51 -27.10 11.51
C ARG A 231 9.01 -26.93 11.24
N SER A 232 8.62 -26.78 9.98
CA SER A 232 7.23 -26.59 9.55
C SER A 232 6.35 -27.85 9.59
N ARG A 233 6.91 -29.03 9.91
CA ARG A 233 6.14 -30.29 9.92
C ARG A 233 5.08 -30.28 11.02
N GLY A 234 3.87 -30.74 10.68
CA GLY A 234 2.75 -30.83 11.63
C GLY A 234 2.08 -29.50 11.97
N THR A 235 2.47 -28.40 11.31
CA THR A 235 1.84 -27.09 11.45
C THR A 235 1.35 -26.57 10.09
N ASP A 236 0.59 -25.47 10.09
CA ASP A 236 0.30 -24.75 8.86
C ASP A 236 1.57 -24.03 8.39
N ARG A 237 2.19 -24.56 7.33
CA ARG A 237 3.48 -24.10 6.77
C ARG A 237 3.47 -22.63 6.37
N ARG A 238 2.29 -22.04 6.16
CA ARG A 238 2.17 -20.61 5.85
C ARG A 238 2.54 -19.71 7.03
N PHE A 239 2.55 -20.25 8.24
CA PHE A 239 3.06 -19.57 9.44
C PHE A 239 4.53 -19.87 9.74
N ASN A 240 5.26 -20.53 8.83
CA ASN A 240 6.71 -20.51 8.83
C ASN A 240 7.20 -19.48 7.79
N HIS A 241 8.02 -18.54 8.24
CA HIS A 241 8.44 -17.41 7.41
C HIS A 241 9.14 -17.87 6.13
N TRP A 242 10.13 -18.77 6.27
CA TRP A 242 10.96 -19.23 5.17
C TRP A 242 10.12 -19.98 4.12
N THR A 243 9.36 -20.98 4.55
CA THR A 243 8.55 -21.78 3.62
C THR A 243 7.47 -20.95 2.96
N ASN A 244 6.82 -20.05 3.70
CA ASN A 244 5.77 -19.21 3.12
C ASN A 244 6.32 -18.21 2.08
N VAL A 245 7.48 -17.59 2.35
CA VAL A 245 8.13 -16.71 1.39
C VAL A 245 8.53 -17.50 0.14
N ARG A 246 9.21 -18.63 0.31
CA ARG A 246 9.66 -19.49 -0.77
C ARG A 246 8.49 -19.95 -1.65
N ASP A 247 7.45 -20.51 -1.03
CA ASP A 247 6.32 -21.09 -1.76
C ASP A 247 5.47 -19.97 -2.40
N GLY A 248 5.29 -18.82 -1.74
CA GLY A 248 4.66 -17.65 -2.34
C GLY A 248 5.40 -17.11 -3.58
N LEU A 249 6.72 -16.98 -3.50
CA LEU A 249 7.55 -16.57 -4.65
C LEU A 249 7.48 -17.60 -5.79
N MET A 250 7.59 -18.89 -5.46
CA MET A 250 7.52 -19.97 -6.46
C MET A 250 6.16 -20.05 -7.16
N ASN A 251 5.08 -19.78 -6.42
CA ASN A 251 3.73 -19.79 -6.97
C ASN A 251 3.55 -18.73 -8.06
N ALA A 252 3.81 -17.46 -7.73
CA ALA A 252 3.42 -16.31 -8.55
C ALA A 252 4.56 -15.70 -9.39
N HIS A 253 5.79 -15.69 -8.87
CA HIS A 253 6.86 -14.79 -9.32
C HIS A 253 8.05 -15.47 -9.98
N ALA A 254 8.31 -16.74 -9.67
CA ALA A 254 9.47 -17.47 -10.19
C ALA A 254 9.52 -17.59 -11.72
N GLU A 255 8.36 -17.66 -12.39
CA GLU A 255 8.27 -17.62 -13.85
C GLU A 255 8.52 -16.19 -14.38
N PRO A 256 7.80 -15.15 -13.91
CA PRO A 256 8.07 -13.76 -14.28
C PRO A 256 9.50 -13.26 -14.04
N PHE A 257 10.28 -13.87 -13.13
CA PHE A 257 11.69 -13.52 -12.96
C PHE A 257 12.51 -13.68 -14.25
N ALA A 258 12.18 -14.64 -15.12
CA ALA A 258 12.81 -14.78 -16.42
C ALA A 258 12.72 -13.51 -17.30
N GLU A 259 11.71 -12.67 -17.07
CA GLU A 259 11.44 -11.45 -17.83
C GLU A 259 12.16 -10.21 -17.26
N ILE A 260 12.84 -10.32 -16.12
CA ILE A 260 13.53 -9.18 -15.47
C ILE A 260 14.46 -8.42 -16.42
N PRO A 261 15.29 -9.07 -17.29
CA PRO A 261 16.14 -8.34 -18.22
C PRO A 261 15.36 -7.39 -19.15
N ALA A 262 14.17 -7.78 -19.61
CA ALA A 262 13.32 -6.94 -20.45
C ALA A 262 12.57 -5.87 -19.62
N ILE A 263 12.12 -6.25 -18.42
CA ILE A 263 11.43 -5.35 -17.50
C ILE A 263 12.35 -4.20 -17.08
N VAL A 264 13.60 -4.45 -16.72
CA VAL A 264 14.55 -3.41 -16.29
C VAL A 264 14.83 -2.41 -17.40
N LYS A 265 14.84 -2.83 -18.67
CA LYS A 265 14.98 -1.93 -19.82
C LYS A 265 13.76 -1.03 -20.00
N THR A 266 12.57 -1.56 -19.75
CA THR A 266 11.29 -0.85 -19.95
C THR A 266 10.94 0.05 -18.76
N LEU A 267 11.23 -0.42 -17.55
CA LEU A 267 10.97 0.20 -16.26
C LEU A 267 12.29 0.32 -15.50
N PRO A 268 13.13 1.33 -15.80
CA PRO A 268 14.43 1.48 -15.15
C PRO A 268 14.32 1.80 -13.65
N ASP A 269 13.20 2.39 -13.20
CA ASP A 269 12.95 2.67 -11.79
C ASP A 269 12.67 1.36 -11.00
N PRO A 270 13.49 1.01 -9.99
CA PRO A 270 13.27 -0.10 -9.07
C PRO A 270 11.85 -0.16 -8.47
N ILE A 271 11.23 0.99 -8.19
CA ILE A 271 9.90 1.08 -7.60
C ILE A 271 8.82 0.72 -8.62
N GLU A 272 8.95 1.14 -9.88
CA GLU A 272 8.03 0.73 -10.95
C GLU A 272 8.12 -0.78 -11.21
N GLN A 273 9.30 -1.38 -11.10
CA GLN A 273 9.46 -2.83 -11.20
C GLN A 273 8.72 -3.56 -10.06
N MET A 274 8.85 -3.10 -8.82
CA MET A 274 8.10 -3.68 -7.69
C MET A 274 6.59 -3.55 -7.86
N LYS A 275 6.11 -2.40 -8.35
CA LYS A 275 4.69 -2.20 -8.70
C LYS A 275 4.21 -3.20 -9.75
N LEU A 276 5.00 -3.43 -10.80
CA LEU A 276 4.64 -4.40 -11.84
C LEU A 276 4.52 -5.82 -11.28
N PHE A 277 5.45 -6.23 -10.41
CA PHE A 277 5.37 -7.54 -9.77
C PHE A 277 4.21 -7.66 -8.79
N GLU A 278 3.83 -6.58 -8.12
CA GLU A 278 2.61 -6.55 -7.32
C GLU A 278 1.34 -6.72 -8.20
N LEU A 279 1.33 -6.17 -9.41
CA LEU A 279 0.24 -6.38 -10.37
C LEU A 279 0.14 -7.83 -10.88
N ILE A 280 1.21 -8.63 -10.79
CA ILE A 280 1.13 -10.07 -11.08
C ILE A 280 0.24 -10.78 -10.05
N GLN A 281 0.16 -10.29 -8.81
CA GLN A 281 -0.75 -10.84 -7.80
C GLN A 281 -2.17 -10.30 -7.95
N ILE A 282 -2.31 -9.01 -8.26
CA ILE A 282 -3.61 -8.34 -8.32
C ILE A 282 -4.38 -8.68 -9.61
N ILE A 283 -3.70 -8.66 -10.76
CA ILE A 283 -4.25 -8.89 -12.10
C ILE A 283 -3.29 -9.76 -12.95
N PRO A 284 -3.09 -11.04 -12.59
CA PRO A 284 -2.06 -11.91 -13.17
C PRO A 284 -2.13 -12.01 -14.69
N SER A 285 -3.31 -12.35 -15.24
CA SER A 285 -3.45 -12.61 -16.68
C SER A 285 -3.18 -11.36 -17.52
N PRO A 286 -3.79 -10.18 -17.24
CA PRO A 286 -3.46 -8.95 -17.95
C PRO A 286 -1.98 -8.55 -17.86
N THR A 287 -1.35 -8.71 -16.69
CA THR A 287 0.07 -8.37 -16.51
C THR A 287 0.98 -9.27 -17.35
N ARG A 288 0.71 -10.58 -17.39
CA ARG A 288 1.44 -11.53 -18.25
C ARG A 288 1.23 -11.23 -19.74
N SER A 289 0.01 -10.87 -20.14
CA SER A 289 -0.27 -10.47 -21.53
C SER A 289 0.46 -9.18 -21.91
N ALA A 290 0.50 -8.19 -21.02
CA ALA A 290 1.22 -6.94 -21.24
C ALA A 290 2.73 -7.17 -21.41
N LEU A 291 3.34 -8.01 -20.58
CA LEU A 291 4.75 -8.40 -20.71
C LEU A 291 5.06 -9.06 -22.06
N LYS A 292 4.18 -9.95 -22.53
CA LYS A 292 4.34 -10.65 -23.82
C LYS A 292 4.06 -9.78 -25.05
N SER A 293 3.41 -8.63 -24.87
CA SER A 293 3.00 -7.78 -25.98
C SER A 293 4.15 -7.02 -26.65
N GLY A 294 5.27 -6.84 -25.95
CA GLY A 294 6.35 -5.94 -26.38
C GLY A 294 6.04 -4.45 -26.20
N ASP A 295 4.82 -4.09 -25.76
CA ASP A 295 4.37 -2.71 -25.52
C ASP A 295 3.71 -2.59 -24.13
N LEU A 296 4.47 -2.98 -23.10
CA LEU A 296 4.00 -3.09 -21.72
C LEU A 296 3.23 -1.85 -21.27
N LEU A 297 3.76 -0.65 -21.54
CA LEU A 297 3.29 0.59 -20.93
C LEU A 297 1.98 1.10 -21.56
N ASN A 298 1.79 0.86 -22.86
CA ASN A 298 0.57 1.26 -23.55
C ASN A 298 -0.49 0.16 -23.57
N TYR A 299 -0.14 -1.08 -23.20
CA TYR A 299 -1.10 -2.18 -23.06
C TYR A 299 -2.29 -1.75 -22.20
N ARG A 300 -3.50 -1.86 -22.78
CA ARG A 300 -4.74 -1.36 -22.18
C ARG A 300 -5.54 -2.49 -21.56
N VAL A 301 -5.99 -2.27 -20.34
CA VAL A 301 -6.94 -3.11 -19.62
C VAL A 301 -8.31 -2.45 -19.69
N SER A 302 -9.30 -3.15 -20.23
CA SER A 302 -10.70 -2.69 -20.33
C SER A 302 -11.71 -3.71 -19.81
N ASP A 303 -11.28 -4.91 -19.42
CA ASP A 303 -12.17 -5.92 -18.85
C ASP A 303 -12.78 -5.39 -17.53
N PRO A 304 -14.12 -5.34 -17.40
CA PRO A 304 -14.77 -4.77 -16.23
C PRO A 304 -14.43 -5.48 -14.91
N THR A 305 -14.21 -6.80 -14.96
CA THR A 305 -13.83 -7.62 -13.80
C THR A 305 -12.42 -7.27 -13.36
N ILE A 306 -11.48 -7.15 -14.31
CA ILE A 306 -10.10 -6.72 -14.02
C ILE A 306 -10.08 -5.28 -13.48
N MET A 307 -10.84 -4.36 -14.08
CA MET A 307 -10.96 -3.00 -13.57
C MET A 307 -11.55 -2.97 -12.15
N LYS A 308 -12.48 -3.88 -11.82
CA LYS A 308 -12.97 -4.04 -10.44
C LYS A 308 -11.87 -4.53 -9.50
N HIS A 309 -11.03 -5.48 -9.91
CA HIS A 309 -9.90 -5.95 -9.10
C HIS A 309 -8.90 -4.83 -8.79
N LEU A 310 -8.59 -3.97 -9.76
CA LEU A 310 -7.77 -2.77 -9.53
C LEU A 310 -8.37 -1.87 -8.44
N ARG A 311 -9.67 -1.55 -8.53
CA ARG A 311 -10.36 -0.72 -7.54
C ARG A 311 -10.39 -1.34 -6.15
N ASN A 312 -10.59 -2.65 -6.06
CA ASN A 312 -10.55 -3.38 -4.79
C ASN A 312 -9.16 -3.36 -4.12
N ASN A 313 -8.11 -3.08 -4.89
CA ASN A 313 -6.74 -2.91 -4.41
C ASN A 313 -6.33 -1.43 -4.37
N SER A 314 -7.32 -0.53 -4.26
CA SER A 314 -7.14 0.92 -4.13
C SER A 314 -6.50 1.60 -5.34
N ILE A 315 -6.53 0.98 -6.53
CA ILE A 315 -6.07 1.56 -7.80
C ILE A 315 -7.32 2.08 -8.54
N PHE A 316 -7.38 3.39 -8.81
CA PHE A 316 -8.58 4.08 -9.32
C PHE A 316 -9.83 3.92 -8.41
N ALA A 317 -9.64 3.84 -7.10
CA ALA A 317 -10.71 3.63 -6.14
C ALA A 317 -11.35 4.92 -5.60
N PHE A 318 -10.63 6.05 -5.67
CA PHE A 318 -10.95 7.26 -4.91
C PHE A 318 -11.44 8.38 -5.82
N GLY A 319 -12.60 8.97 -5.50
CA GLY A 319 -13.22 9.95 -6.37
C GLY A 319 -14.16 9.35 -7.44
N LYS A 320 -15.13 10.16 -7.90
CA LYS A 320 -16.08 9.77 -8.94
C LYS A 320 -15.38 9.48 -10.28
N ALA A 321 -14.42 10.33 -10.68
CA ALA A 321 -13.72 10.21 -11.96
C ALA A 321 -12.92 8.90 -12.07
N ASP A 322 -12.15 8.56 -11.04
CA ASP A 322 -11.39 7.32 -11.00
C ASP A 322 -12.28 6.08 -11.09
N ARG A 323 -13.36 6.05 -10.30
CA ARG A 323 -14.31 4.92 -10.34
C ARG A 323 -15.04 4.80 -11.67
N ALA A 324 -15.26 5.91 -12.38
CA ALA A 324 -15.91 5.93 -13.68
C ALA A 324 -15.02 5.41 -14.82
N ARG A 325 -13.70 5.26 -14.62
CA ARG A 325 -12.78 4.75 -15.65
C ARG A 325 -13.19 3.36 -16.11
N SER A 326 -13.46 3.20 -17.40
CA SER A 326 -13.78 1.91 -18.04
C SER A 326 -12.52 1.16 -18.51
N SER A 327 -11.39 1.86 -18.67
CA SER A 327 -10.11 1.26 -19.03
C SER A 327 -8.93 2.08 -18.50
N ALA A 328 -7.74 1.48 -18.50
CA ALA A 328 -6.49 2.14 -18.20
C ALA A 328 -5.31 1.43 -18.90
N SER A 329 -4.29 2.18 -19.30
CA SER A 329 -3.00 1.60 -19.70
C SER A 329 -2.18 1.20 -18.47
N PHE A 330 -1.18 0.33 -18.64
CA PHE A 330 -0.24 0.01 -17.55
C PHE A 330 0.53 1.23 -17.06
N ARG A 331 0.83 2.22 -17.91
CA ARG A 331 1.40 3.51 -17.47
C ARG A 331 0.47 4.23 -16.49
N GLU A 332 -0.82 4.27 -16.78
CA GLU A 332 -1.82 4.87 -15.87
C GLU A 332 -1.96 4.04 -14.58
N ILE A 333 -1.98 2.70 -14.67
CA ILE A 333 -2.10 1.80 -13.53
C ILE A 333 -0.90 1.97 -12.58
N LEU A 334 0.33 1.90 -13.08
CA LEU A 334 1.55 2.07 -12.29
C LEU A 334 1.62 3.45 -11.63
N GLY A 335 1.14 4.50 -12.32
CA GLY A 335 1.01 5.85 -11.78
C GLY A 335 0.00 5.93 -10.62
N ALA A 336 -1.11 5.21 -10.71
CA ALA A 336 -2.15 5.17 -9.68
C ALA A 336 -1.78 4.33 -8.44
N MET A 337 -0.70 3.54 -8.47
CA MET A 337 -0.20 2.73 -7.34
C MET A 337 0.58 3.55 -6.30
N TRP A 338 0.18 4.79 -6.00
CA TRP A 338 0.90 5.66 -5.05
C TRP A 338 0.84 5.16 -3.60
N LEU A 339 -0.21 4.43 -3.20
CA LEU A 339 -0.28 3.80 -1.86
C LEU A 339 0.84 2.78 -1.59
N PHE A 340 1.42 2.21 -2.64
CA PHE A 340 2.51 1.25 -2.52
C PHE A 340 3.87 1.93 -2.40
N LYS A 341 4.00 3.20 -2.84
CA LYS A 341 5.29 3.88 -2.92
C LYS A 341 6.04 3.85 -1.59
N ARG A 342 5.39 4.25 -0.50
CA ARG A 342 6.02 4.27 0.84
C ARG A 342 6.47 2.87 1.29
N LYS A 343 5.74 1.81 0.95
CA LYS A 343 6.13 0.43 1.27
C LYS A 343 7.38 0.02 0.50
N PHE A 344 7.44 0.37 -0.79
CA PHE A 344 8.61 0.09 -1.63
C PHE A 344 9.81 0.97 -1.29
N ASP A 345 9.63 2.22 -0.90
CA ASP A 345 10.72 3.07 -0.38
C ASP A 345 11.35 2.41 0.87
N LYS A 346 10.53 1.91 1.81
CA LYS A 346 11.02 1.15 2.97
C LYS A 346 11.75 -0.12 2.56
N ALA A 347 11.24 -0.86 1.57
CA ALA A 347 11.90 -2.04 1.05
C ALA A 347 13.28 -1.70 0.46
N MET A 348 13.41 -0.57 -0.25
CA MET A 348 14.68 -0.09 -0.79
C MET A 348 15.66 0.30 0.31
N THR A 349 15.22 1.06 1.32
CA THR A 349 16.05 1.35 2.50
C THR A 349 16.53 0.06 3.14
N LYS A 350 15.62 -0.89 3.36
CA LYS A 350 15.98 -2.16 4.01
C LYS A 350 16.92 -3.00 3.16
N TYR A 351 16.73 -3.02 1.84
CA TYR A 351 17.61 -3.71 0.90
C TYR A 351 19.03 -3.15 0.98
N ALA A 352 19.18 -1.82 1.03
CA ALA A 352 20.48 -1.17 1.14
C ALA A 352 21.20 -1.47 2.47
N GLU A 353 20.46 -1.69 3.56
CA GLU A 353 21.04 -2.10 4.85
C GLU A 353 21.60 -3.53 4.85
N ILE A 354 20.95 -4.45 4.12
CA ILE A 354 21.26 -5.89 4.19
C ILE A 354 22.07 -6.40 2.99
N LYS A 355 22.19 -5.63 1.91
CA LYS A 355 23.03 -5.99 0.78
C LYS A 355 24.49 -5.99 1.24
N PRO A 356 25.26 -7.08 1.00
CA PRO A 356 26.70 -7.06 1.22
C PRO A 356 27.32 -5.90 0.43
N ARG A 357 28.12 -5.06 1.10
CA ARG A 357 28.84 -3.97 0.45
C ARG A 357 29.90 -4.50 -0.50
#